data_AF-A0A1I6PXF5-F1
#
_entry.id   AF-A0A1I6PXF5-F1
#
_cell.length_a   1.000
_cell.length_b   1.000
_cell.length_c   1.000
_cell.angle_alpha   90.00
_cell.angle_beta   90.00
_cell.angle_gamma   90.00
#
_symmetry.space_group_name_H-M   'P 1'
#
loop_
_entity.id
_entity.type
_entity.pdbx_description
1 polymer ?
#
loop_
_entity_poly.entity_id
_entity_poly.type
_entity_poly.pdbx_seq_one_letter_code
_entity_poly.pdbx_strand_id
1 'polypeptide(L)' 'MVVTYMDYTSPNVQFFDDVNKNRFFTKDSGNYINVLGRQQMNTIEKPLF' A
#
# COMPACT_ATOMS: atom_id res chain seq x y z
N MET A 1 -23.32 -3.13 9.93
CA MET A 1 -21.98 -3.20 9.32
C MET A 1 -22.01 -2.41 8.03
N VAL A 2 -21.13 -1.43 7.86
CA VAL A 2 -20.97 -0.72 6.58
C VAL A 2 -19.94 -1.50 5.78
N VAL A 3 -20.38 -2.19 4.73
CA VAL A 3 -19.49 -2.78 3.74
C VAL A 3 -19.09 -1.64 2.80
N THR A 4 -17.82 -1.22 2.84
CA THR A 4 -17.30 -0.27 1.85
C THR A 4 -16.98 -1.06 0.58
N TYR A 5 -17.82 -0.93 -0.44
CA TYR A 5 -17.60 -1.56 -1.74
C TYR A 5 -16.50 -0.80 -2.50
N MET A 6 -15.41 -1.49 -2.87
CA MET A 6 -14.37 -0.95 -3.74
C MET A 6 -14.72 -1.25 -5.20
N ASP A 7 -14.65 -0.25 -6.07
CA ASP A 7 -14.73 -0.45 -7.52
C ASP A 7 -13.35 -0.85 -8.05
N TYR A 8 -13.12 -2.15 -8.21
CA TYR A 8 -11.88 -2.71 -8.75
C TYR A 8 -11.70 -2.47 -10.26
N THR A 9 -12.69 -1.90 -10.96
CA THR A 9 -12.57 -1.55 -12.39
C THR A 9 -12.11 -0.12 -12.62
N SER A 10 -12.06 0.70 -11.56
CA SER A 10 -11.62 2.08 -11.65
C SER A 10 -10.16 2.18 -12.13
N PRO A 11 -9.84 3.13 -13.04
CA PRO A 11 -8.48 3.31 -13.56
C PRO A 11 -7.48 3.77 -12.49
N ASN A 12 -7.97 4.23 -11.34
CA ASN A 12 -7.15 4.70 -10.23
C ASN A 12 -6.82 3.59 -9.21
N VAL A 13 -7.21 2.35 -9.48
CA VAL A 13 -6.93 1.22 -8.58
C VAL A 13 -5.50 0.74 -8.78
N GLN A 14 -4.78 0.63 -7.67
CA GLN A 14 -3.39 0.19 -7.61
C GLN A 14 -3.34 -1.24 -7.09
N PHE A 15 -3.01 -2.18 -7.97
CA PHE A 15 -2.92 -3.61 -7.67
C PHE A 15 -1.49 -4.08 -7.36
N PHE A 16 -0.50 -3.25 -7.68
CA PHE A 16 0.90 -3.55 -7.52
C PHE A 16 1.65 -2.30 -7.11
N ASP A 17 2.65 -2.49 -6.26
CA ASP A 17 3.59 -1.45 -5.89
C ASP A 17 5.00 -2.07 -5.72
N ASP A 18 6.03 -1.38 -6.22
CA ASP A 18 7.42 -1.80 -6.10
C ASP A 18 8.01 -1.27 -4.79
N VAL A 19 8.02 -2.13 -3.76
CA VAL A 19 8.50 -1.77 -2.42
C VAL A 19 9.96 -1.31 -2.38
N ASN A 20 10.78 -1.67 -3.37
CA ASN A 20 12.16 -1.18 -3.43
C ASN A 20 12.24 0.31 -3.76
N LYS A 21 11.17 0.89 -4.33
CA LYS A 21 11.04 2.33 -4.61
C LYS A 21 10.40 3.11 -3.46
N ASN A 22 9.95 2.44 -2.39
CA ASN A 22 9.28 3.06 -1.25
C ASN A 22 10.15 3.11 0.00
N ARG A 23 11.35 3.69 -0.12
CA ARG A 23 12.25 3.84 1.03
C ARG A 23 11.63 4.77 2.07
N PHE A 24 11.35 4.24 3.26
CA PHE A 24 10.90 5.04 4.40
C PHE A 24 12.08 5.50 5.25
N PHE A 25 13.04 4.61 5.50
CA PHE A 25 14.21 4.92 6.30
C PHE A 25 15.40 4.03 5.93
N THR A 26 16.61 4.58 6.01
CA THR A 26 17.87 3.83 5.85
C THR A 26 18.59 3.83 7.18
N LYS A 27 18.72 2.66 7.80
CA LYS A 27 19.50 2.53 9.03
C LYS A 27 21.00 2.46 8.73
N ASP A 28 21.36 1.63 7.77
CA ASP A 28 22.72 1.44 7.25
C ASP A 28 22.67 0.79 5.85
N SER A 29 23.82 0.51 5.23
CA SER A 29 23.91 -0.05 3.87
C SER A 29 23.36 -1.47 3.72
N GLY A 30 23.13 -2.19 4.84
CA GLY A 30 22.54 -3.53 4.85
C GLY A 30 21.09 -3.55 5.34
N ASN A 31 20.56 -2.42 5.81
CA ASN A 31 19.24 -2.37 6.43
C ASN A 31 18.40 -1.18 5.94
N TYR A 32 17.36 -1.56 5.21
CA TYR A 32 16.45 -0.69 4.50
C TYR A 32 15.02 -0.92 4.96
N ILE A 33 14.41 0.11 5.51
CA ILE A 33 13.00 0.07 5.91
C ILE A 33 12.20 0.68 4.78
N ASN A 34 11.40 -0.14 4.11
CA ASN A 34 10.47 0.30 3.07
C ASN A 34 9.05 0.37 3.64
N VAL A 35 8.18 1.15 3.00
CA VAL A 35 6.77 1.29 3.39
C VAL A 35 5.86 0.71 2.30
N LEU A 36 4.84 -0.03 2.75
CA LEU A 36 3.71 -0.45 1.93
C LEU A 36 2.45 -0.28 2.76
N GLY A 37 1.55 0.58 2.30
CA GLY A 37 0.25 0.82 2.90
C GLY A 37 -0.74 1.30 1.85
N ARG A 38 -1.93 1.72 2.29
CA ARG A 38 -3.02 2.14 1.39
C ARG A 38 -2.72 3.35 0.51
N GLN A 39 -1.73 4.15 0.90
CA GLN A 39 -1.26 5.27 0.08
C GLN A 39 -0.46 4.81 -1.14
N GLN A 40 0.20 3.65 -1.04
CA GLN A 40 0.98 3.01 -2.10
C GLN A 40 0.10 2.04 -2.91
N MET A 41 -0.73 1.25 -2.21
CA MET A 41 -1.59 0.25 -2.81
C MET A 41 -3.00 0.34 -2.23
N ASN A 42 -3.88 1.07 -2.93
CA ASN A 42 -5.24 1.36 -2.46
C ASN A 42 -6.19 0.15 -2.48
N THR A 43 -5.75 -1.00 -3.00
CA THR A 43 -6.46 -2.28 -2.92
C THR A 43 -6.28 -3.00 -1.57
N ILE A 44 -5.40 -2.51 -0.69
CA ILE A 44 -5.30 -3.02 0.69
C ILE A 44 -6.56 -2.62 1.45
N GLU A 45 -7.37 -3.61 1.84
CA GLU A 45 -8.63 -3.39 2.53
C GLU A 45 -8.46 -2.62 3.85
N LYS A 46 -9.48 -1.83 4.21
CA LYS A 46 -9.57 -1.21 5.53
C LYS A 46 -10.00 -2.27 6.55
N PRO A 47 -9.24 -2.51 7.64
CA PRO A 47 -9.76 -3.30 8.75
C PRO A 47 -11.02 -2.63 9.31
N LEU A 48 -12.03 -3.43 9.63
CA LEU A 48 -13.35 -2.97 10.09
C LEU A 48 -13.40 -2.60 11.59
N PHE A 49 -12.26 -2.35 12.22
CA PHE A 49 -12.13 -2.17 13.67
C PHE A 49 -11.60 -0.78 14.03
#